data_AF-A0A679KBI7-F1
#
_entry.id   AF-A0A679KBI7-F1
#
_cell.length_a   1.000
_cell.length_b   1.000
_cell.length_c   1.000
_cell.angle_alpha   90.00
_cell.angle_beta   90.00
_cell.angle_gamma   90.00
#
_symmetry.space_group_name_H-M   'P 1'
#
loop_
_entity.id
_entity.type
_entity.pdbx_description
1 polymer ?
#
loop_
_entity_poly.entity_id
_entity_poly.type
_entity_poly.pdbx_seq_one_letter_code
_entity_poly.pdbx_strand_id
1 'polypeptide(L)'
;MTDQTRLAVDDYLRLTGRKAGQFLFAARGDSARRLTTRQYARLVHEWVASIGLDPANFGMHGLRRTKAVLIYRRTGNLRAVQLLLGHSKIESTVRYLGIEVDDAIEIAEKIDI
;
A
#
# COMPACT_ATOMS: atom_id res chain seq x y z
N MET A 1 11.26 0.77 4.39
CA MET A 1 10.95 1.46 3.11
C MET A 1 11.85 0.83 2.05
N THR A 2 11.34 0.56 0.84
CA THR A 2 12.19 0.02 -0.23
C THR A 2 13.07 1.13 -0.81
N ASP A 3 14.19 0.77 -1.43
CA ASP A 3 15.11 1.76 -2.01
C ASP A 3 14.46 2.55 -3.14
N GLN A 4 13.63 1.89 -3.96
CA GLN A 4 12.82 2.55 -5.00
C GLN A 4 11.87 3.61 -4.42
N THR A 5 11.18 3.31 -3.31
CA THR A 5 10.31 4.30 -2.65
C THR A 5 11.13 5.43 -2.05
N ARG A 6 12.33 5.16 -1.51
CA ARG A 6 13.22 6.20 -0.99
C ARG A 6 13.61 7.18 -2.10
N LEU A 7 14.12 6.66 -3.22
CA LEU A 7 14.53 7.46 -4.38
C LEU A 7 13.39 8.33 -4.92
N ALA A 8 12.19 7.75 -5.09
CA ALA A 8 11.04 8.52 -5.56
C ALA A 8 10.65 9.68 -4.60
N VAL A 9 10.78 9.47 -3.28
CA VAL A 9 10.52 10.52 -2.29
C VAL A 9 11.62 11.59 -2.33
N ASP A 10 12.89 11.19 -2.47
CA ASP A 10 14.02 12.11 -2.58
C ASP A 10 13.89 12.99 -3.84
N ASP A 11 13.52 12.39 -4.98
CA ASP A 11 13.27 13.11 -6.24
C ASP A 11 12.13 14.11 -6.08
N TYR A 12 11.03 13.69 -5.46
CA TYR A 12 9.90 14.58 -5.16
C TYR A 12 10.31 15.75 -4.25
N LEU A 13 11.11 15.50 -3.20
CA LEU A 13 11.61 16.54 -2.30
C LEU A 13 12.49 17.55 -3.06
N ARG A 14 13.38 17.06 -3.93
CA ARG A 14 14.24 17.91 -4.78
C ARG A 14 13.42 18.78 -5.74
N LEU A 15 12.42 18.20 -6.40
CA LEU A 15 11.56 18.91 -7.35
C LEU A 15 10.67 19.97 -6.68
N THR A 16 10.23 19.70 -5.44
CA THR A 16 9.28 20.57 -4.75
C THR A 16 9.92 21.55 -3.77
N GLY A 17 11.21 21.41 -3.46
CA GLY A 17 11.92 22.31 -2.55
C GLY A 17 11.36 22.33 -1.12
N ARG A 18 10.74 21.22 -0.69
CA ARG A 18 10.07 21.10 0.62
C ARG A 18 11.06 21.31 1.76
N LYS A 19 10.64 22.07 2.77
CA LYS A 19 11.42 22.32 3.99
C LYS A 19 10.86 21.55 5.18
N ALA A 20 11.71 21.32 6.19
CA ALA A 20 11.27 20.77 7.46
C ALA A 20 10.12 21.61 8.05
N GLY A 21 9.14 20.94 8.65
CA GLY A 21 7.92 21.56 9.19
C GLY A 21 6.79 21.74 8.17
N GLN A 22 7.05 21.57 6.87
CA GLN A 22 5.99 21.55 5.85
C GLN A 22 5.41 20.15 5.68
N PHE A 23 4.16 20.06 5.19
CA PHE A 23 3.59 18.79 4.79
C PHE A 23 4.38 18.19 3.63
N LEU A 24 4.75 16.90 3.75
CA LEU A 24 5.45 16.17 2.69
C LEU A 24 4.65 16.23 1.38
N PHE A 25 3.37 15.88 1.42
CA PHE A 25 2.45 16.02 0.28
C PHE A 25 1.44 17.13 0.57
N ALA A 26 1.46 18.21 -0.21
CA ALA A 26 0.47 19.29 -0.10
C ALA A 26 -0.68 19.14 -1.09
N ALA A 27 -1.76 19.85 -0.78
CA ALA A 27 -2.89 20.05 -1.68
C ALA A 27 -2.46 20.78 -2.96
N ARG A 28 -3.10 20.43 -4.08
CA ARG A 28 -2.95 21.17 -5.34
C ARG A 28 -3.44 22.62 -5.12
N GLY A 29 -2.60 23.61 -5.40
CA GLY A 29 -2.93 25.04 -5.33
C GLY A 29 -2.68 25.73 -3.98
N ASP A 30 -2.39 24.98 -2.91
CA ASP A 30 -2.05 25.55 -1.59
C ASP A 30 -0.99 24.69 -0.90
N SER A 31 0.25 25.17 -0.90
CA SER A 31 1.40 24.49 -0.31
C SER A 31 1.35 24.39 1.22
N ALA A 32 0.53 25.22 1.87
CA ALA A 32 0.35 25.23 3.33
C ALA A 32 -0.68 24.20 3.80
N ARG A 33 -1.48 23.61 2.90
CA ARG A 33 -2.47 22.58 3.23
C ARG A 33 -1.96 21.19 2.90
N ARG A 34 -2.19 20.23 3.81
CA ARG A 34 -1.93 18.81 3.55
C ARG A 34 -2.81 18.27 2.43
N LEU A 35 -2.30 17.27 1.72
CA LEU A 35 -3.09 16.48 0.79
C LEU A 35 -4.32 15.91 1.50
N THR A 36 -5.51 16.18 0.95
CA THR A 36 -6.75 15.62 1.48
C THR A 36 -6.96 14.20 0.99
N THR A 37 -7.75 13.41 1.74
CA THR A 37 -8.14 12.05 1.33
C THR A 37 -8.83 12.02 -0.03
N ARG A 38 -9.66 13.02 -0.34
CA ARG A 38 -10.30 13.17 -1.66
C ARG A 38 -9.31 13.46 -2.78
N GLN A 39 -8.30 14.29 -2.53
CA GLN A 39 -7.24 14.53 -3.51
C GLN A 39 -6.39 13.27 -3.75
N TYR A 40 -6.04 12.55 -2.68
CA TYR A 40 -5.33 11.28 -2.78
C TYR A 40 -6.13 10.25 -3.58
N ALA A 41 -7.42 10.06 -3.26
CA ALA A 41 -8.28 9.11 -3.97
C ALA A 41 -8.38 9.42 -5.47
N ARG A 42 -8.49 10.72 -5.83
CA ARG A 42 -8.50 11.16 -7.22
C ARG A 42 -7.17 10.92 -7.94
N LEU A 43 -6.02 11.16 -7.28
CA LEU A 43 -4.72 10.85 -7.87
C LEU A 43 -4.58 9.35 -8.17
N VAL A 44 -4.94 8.50 -7.21
CA VAL A 44 -4.93 7.04 -7.42
C VAL A 44 -5.85 6.65 -8.56
N HIS A 45 -7.06 7.21 -8.60
CA HIS A 45 -8.02 6.96 -9.68
C HIS A 45 -7.46 7.34 -11.05
N GLU A 46 -6.86 8.52 -11.18
CA GLU A 46 -6.21 9.00 -12.41
C GLU A 46 -5.05 8.07 -12.83
N TRP A 47 -4.19 7.65 -11.90
CA TRP A 47 -3.07 6.75 -12.20
C TRP A 47 -3.54 5.36 -12.63
N VAL A 48 -4.52 4.78 -11.94
CA VAL A 48 -5.07 3.46 -12.28
C VAL A 48 -5.72 3.49 -13.66
N ALA A 49 -6.50 4.54 -13.95
CA ALA A 49 -7.09 4.72 -15.27
C ALA A 49 -6.01 4.87 -16.37
N SER A 50 -4.92 5.58 -16.09
CA SER A 50 -3.83 5.81 -17.06
C SER A 50 -3.10 4.54 -17.50
N ILE A 51 -3.16 3.48 -16.69
CA ILE A 51 -2.59 2.16 -17.02
C ILE A 51 -3.64 1.16 -17.53
N GLY A 52 -4.86 1.64 -17.84
CA GLY A 52 -5.94 0.83 -18.42
C GLY A 52 -6.69 -0.06 -17.43
N LEU A 53 -6.54 0.16 -16.13
CA LEU A 53 -7.26 -0.59 -15.10
C LEU A 53 -8.53 0.17 -14.67
N ASP A 54 -9.54 -0.57 -14.23
CA ASP A 54 -10.78 0.02 -13.69
C ASP A 54 -10.54 0.61 -12.28
N PRO A 55 -10.62 1.94 -12.12
CA PRO A 55 -10.38 2.60 -10.85
C PRO A 55 -11.33 2.22 -9.72
N ALA A 56 -12.53 1.70 -10.03
CA ALA A 56 -13.47 1.24 -9.02
C ALA A 56 -12.90 0.12 -8.14
N ASN A 57 -11.95 -0.66 -8.70
CA ASN A 57 -11.30 -1.77 -8.02
C ASN A 57 -10.06 -1.35 -7.19
N PHE A 58 -9.60 -0.11 -7.32
CA PHE A 58 -8.34 0.36 -6.73
C PHE A 58 -8.52 1.63 -5.89
N GLY A 59 -9.22 1.48 -4.77
CA GLY A 59 -9.36 2.54 -3.75
C GLY A 59 -8.18 2.60 -2.76
N MET A 60 -8.25 3.52 -1.79
CA MET A 60 -7.22 3.71 -0.74
C MET A 60 -6.93 2.42 0.05
N HIS A 61 -7.97 1.64 0.32
CA HIS A 61 -7.84 0.34 0.98
C HIS A 61 -7.34 -0.77 0.03
N GLY A 62 -7.61 -0.63 -1.27
CA GLY A 62 -7.18 -1.57 -2.31
C GLY A 62 -5.67 -1.69 -2.36
N LEU A 63 -4.95 -0.57 -2.51
CA LEU A 63 -3.48 -0.60 -2.59
C LEU A 63 -2.81 -1.22 -1.35
N ARG A 64 -3.28 -0.87 -0.14
CA ARG A 64 -2.76 -1.43 1.11
C ARG A 64 -3.02 -2.93 1.19
N ARG A 65 -4.23 -3.37 0.82
CA ARG A 65 -4.61 -4.78 0.82
C ARG A 65 -3.82 -5.57 -0.22
N THR A 66 -3.75 -5.10 -1.46
CA THR A 66 -3.03 -5.75 -2.57
C THR A 66 -1.58 -6.02 -2.20
N LYS A 67 -0.86 -5.01 -1.66
CA LYS A 67 0.54 -5.20 -1.24
C LYS A 67 0.67 -6.27 -0.15
N ALA A 68 -0.21 -6.26 0.84
CA ALA A 68 -0.18 -7.23 1.94
C ALA A 68 -0.46 -8.66 1.46
N VAL A 69 -1.46 -8.83 0.57
CA VAL A 69 -1.79 -10.12 -0.06
C VAL A 69 -0.61 -10.64 -0.89
N LEU A 70 0.03 -9.79 -1.70
CA LEU A 70 1.19 -10.18 -2.51
C LEU A 70 2.38 -10.63 -1.65
N ILE A 71 2.64 -9.95 -0.53
CA ILE A 71 3.71 -10.36 0.40
C ILE A 71 3.36 -11.73 1.00
N TYR A 72 2.13 -11.91 1.49
CA TYR A 72 1.70 -13.19 2.07
C TYR A 72 1.81 -14.34 1.07
N ARG A 73 1.27 -14.18 -0.15
CA ARG A 73 1.35 -15.22 -1.20
C ARG A 73 2.77 -15.61 -1.58
N ARG A 74 3.72 -14.68 -1.47
CA ARG A 74 5.13 -14.94 -1.81
C ARG A 74 5.93 -15.55 -0.66
N THR A 75 5.59 -15.25 0.59
CA THR A 75 6.42 -15.63 1.74
C THR A 75 5.76 -16.59 2.72
N GLY A 76 4.43 -16.76 2.66
CA GLY A 76 3.63 -17.48 3.67
C GLY A 76 3.66 -16.84 5.07
N ASN A 77 4.38 -15.73 5.27
CA ASN A 77 4.69 -15.21 6.60
C ASN A 77 3.63 -14.21 7.07
N LEU A 78 2.58 -14.73 7.69
CA LEU A 78 1.47 -13.93 8.20
C LEU A 78 1.90 -12.94 9.31
N ARG A 79 2.87 -13.32 10.15
CA ARG A 79 3.36 -12.46 11.23
C ARG A 79 4.10 -11.23 10.69
N ALA A 80 4.91 -11.39 9.65
CA ALA A 80 5.55 -10.27 8.97
C ALA A 80 4.53 -9.31 8.37
N VAL A 81 3.47 -9.84 7.74
CA VAL A 81 2.39 -9.00 7.18
C VAL A 81 1.61 -8.27 8.27
N GLN A 82 1.34 -8.92 9.41
CA GLN A 82 0.71 -8.27 10.56
C GLN A 82 1.50 -7.06 11.04
N LEU A 83 2.83 -7.21 11.20
CA LEU A 83 3.72 -6.12 11.63
C LEU A 83 3.74 -4.98 10.61
N LEU A 84 3.80 -5.30 9.31
CA LEU A 84 3.76 -4.30 8.23
C LEU A 84 2.43 -3.53 8.19
N LEU A 85 1.32 -4.19 8.54
CA LEU A 85 0.01 -3.58 8.65
C LEU A 85 -0.22 -2.87 9.98
N GLY A 86 0.63 -3.07 10.99
CA GLY A 86 0.43 -2.51 12.33
C GLY A 86 -0.82 -3.04 13.04
N HIS A 87 -1.26 -4.27 12.73
CA HIS A 87 -2.40 -4.88 13.40
C HIS A 87 -1.98 -5.46 14.75
N SER A 88 -2.69 -5.10 15.81
CA SER A 88 -2.42 -5.64 17.16
C SER A 88 -2.71 -7.14 17.27
N LYS A 89 -3.74 -7.61 16.56
CA LYS A 89 -4.23 -8.99 16.57
C LYS A 89 -3.95 -9.69 15.24
N ILE A 90 -3.54 -10.96 15.28
CA ILE A 90 -3.25 -11.75 14.08
C ILE A 90 -4.55 -12.05 13.31
N GLU A 91 -5.65 -12.23 14.03
CA GLU A 91 -7.00 -12.49 13.52
C GLU A 91 -7.50 -11.34 12.65
N SER A 92 -7.15 -10.09 13.00
CA SER A 92 -7.44 -8.91 12.17
C SER A 92 -6.72 -9.00 10.82
N THR A 93 -5.53 -9.58 10.77
CA THR A 93 -4.76 -9.76 9.54
C THR A 93 -5.33 -10.90 8.69
N VAL A 94 -5.71 -12.02 9.30
CA VAL A 94 -6.42 -13.13 8.62
C VAL A 94 -7.68 -12.61 7.93
N ARG A 95 -8.55 -11.92 8.68
CA ARG A 95 -9.79 -11.35 8.14
C ARG A 95 -9.52 -10.29 7.07
N TYR A 96 -8.50 -9.46 7.26
CA TYR A 96 -8.17 -8.39 6.30
C TYR A 96 -7.66 -8.92 4.97
N LEU A 97 -6.87 -10.01 4.99
CA LEU A 97 -6.38 -10.66 3.79
C LEU A 97 -7.47 -11.52 3.14
N GLY A 98 -8.40 -12.06 3.94
CA GLY A 98 -9.40 -13.01 3.48
C GLY A 98 -8.80 -14.40 3.32
N ILE A 99 -7.92 -14.79 4.26
CA ILE A 99 -7.27 -16.10 4.24
C ILE A 99 -8.29 -17.16 4.62
N GLU A 100 -8.45 -18.17 3.77
CA GLU A 100 -9.31 -19.34 3.99
C GLU A 100 -8.48 -20.62 4.19
N VAL A 101 -9.16 -21.74 4.48
CA VAL A 101 -8.51 -23.04 4.72
C VAL A 101 -7.73 -23.50 3.47
N ASP A 102 -8.22 -23.18 2.27
CA ASP A 102 -7.58 -23.54 1.00
C ASP A 102 -6.18 -22.89 0.83
N ASP A 103 -5.95 -21.70 1.43
CA ASP A 103 -4.62 -21.06 1.41
C ASP A 103 -3.57 -21.88 2.19
N ALA A 104 -3.98 -22.64 3.21
CA ALA A 104 -3.08 -23.49 3.98
C ALA A 104 -2.62 -24.71 3.17
N ILE A 105 -3.51 -25.24 2.32
CA ILE A 105 -3.22 -26.37 1.42
C ILE A 105 -2.23 -25.91 0.33
N GLU A 106 -2.48 -24.76 -0.30
CA GLU A 106 -1.58 -24.20 -1.32
C GLU A 106 -0.17 -23.93 -0.77
N ILE A 107 -0.06 -23.48 0.50
CA ILE A 107 1.23 -23.28 1.16
C ILE A 107 1.94 -24.61 1.43
N ALA A 108 1.20 -25.63 1.88
CA ALA A 108 1.77 -26.96 2.15
C ALA A 108 2.30 -27.61 0.86
N GLU A 109 1.55 -27.57 -0.24
CA GLU A 109 1.96 -28.10 -1.55
C GLU A 109 3.26 -27.47 -2.08
N LYS A 110 3.50 -26.18 -1.79
CA LYS A 110 4.73 -25.48 -2.19
C LYS A 110 5.96 -25.86 -1.37
N ILE A 111 5.78 -26.52 -0.22
CA ILE A 111 6.85 -26.86 0.74
C ILE A 111 7.16 -28.36 0.71
N ASP A 112 6.41 -29.17 -0.02
CA ASP A 112 6.66 -30.61 -0.11
C ASP A 112 8.07 -30.89 -0.70
N ILE A 113 8.89 -31.60 0.06
CA ILE A 113 10.29 -32.01 -0.26
C ILE A 113 10.30 -33.48 -0.65
#